data_AF-A0A417Z4Z8-F1
#
_entry.id   AF-A0A417Z4Z8-F1
#
_cell.length_a   1.000
_cell.length_b   1.000
_cell.length_c   1.000
_cell.angle_alpha   90.00
_cell.angle_beta   90.00
_cell.angle_gamma   90.00
#
_symmetry.space_group_name_H-M   'P 1'
#
loop_
_entity.id
_entity.type
_entity.pdbx_description
1 polymer ?
#
loop_
_entity_poly.entity_id
_entity_poly.type
_entity_poly.pdbx_seq_one_letter_code
_entity_poly.pdbx_strand_id
1 'polypeptide(L)' 'MGRLRAAVPGLHRAVWLPHVTVAHQVPRRKVPQAMAELGGIPGSFFATQLRYVDTRAHEAQTLVGVSSSVL' A
#
# COMPACT_ATOMS: atom_id res chain seq x y z
N MET A 1 8.80 -1.26 12.85
CA MET A 1 9.33 -1.00 11.49
C MET A 1 10.43 -1.97 11.02
N GLY A 2 11.06 -2.81 11.88
CA GLY A 2 12.20 -3.66 11.48
C GLY A 2 11.90 -5.01 10.81
N ARG A 3 10.75 -5.65 11.06
CA ARG A 3 10.50 -7.04 10.60
C ARG A 3 10.05 -7.16 9.14
N LEU A 4 9.27 -6.19 8.63
CA LEU A 4 8.72 -6.26 7.28
C LEU A 4 9.76 -6.03 6.19
N ARG A 5 10.69 -5.08 6.41
CA ARG A 5 11.78 -4.80 5.46
C ARG A 5 12.68 -6.01 5.25
N ALA A 6 12.96 -6.76 6.32
CA ALA A 6 13.72 -8.00 6.27
C ALA A 6 12.98 -9.12 5.51
N ALA A 7 11.64 -9.06 5.44
CA ALA A 7 10.81 -10.06 4.76
C ALA A 7 10.67 -9.80 3.24
N VAL A 8 11.19 -8.68 2.71
CA VAL A 8 11.10 -8.34 1.28
C VAL A 8 12.51 -8.38 0.65
N PRO A 9 12.84 -9.41 -0.13
CA PRO A 9 14.14 -9.53 -0.79
C PRO A 9 14.47 -8.30 -1.65
N GLY A 10 15.70 -7.78 -1.54
CA GLY A 10 16.20 -6.66 -2.35
C GLY A 10 15.84 -5.25 -1.85
N LEU A 11 15.06 -5.11 -0.78
CA LEU A 11 14.61 -3.81 -0.25
C LEU A 11 15.66 -3.17 0.70
N HIS A 12 16.85 -2.82 0.17
CA HIS A 12 17.96 -2.34 1.01
C HIS A 12 17.94 -0.84 1.31
N ARG A 13 17.21 0.00 0.56
CA ARG A 13 17.23 1.48 0.68
C ARG A 13 15.90 2.18 0.43
N ALA A 14 14.78 1.51 0.65
CA ALA A 14 13.49 2.14 0.43
C ALA A 14 13.16 3.17 1.52
N VAL A 15 12.82 4.40 1.09
CA VAL A 15 12.07 5.34 1.93
C VAL A 15 10.67 4.75 2.06
N TRP A 16 10.24 4.50 3.30
CA TRP A 16 8.89 4.01 3.55
C TRP A 16 7.94 5.20 3.56
N LEU A 17 7.12 5.33 2.51
CA LEU A 17 6.06 6.32 2.43
C LEU A 17 4.71 5.60 2.53
N PRO A 18 4.08 5.54 3.72
CA PRO A 18 2.77 4.91 3.86
C PRO A 18 1.71 5.73 3.13
N HIS A 19 1.09 5.16 2.11
CA HIS A 19 0.02 5.76 1.34
C HIS A 19 -0.91 4.69 0.78
N VAL A 20 -2.13 5.08 0.41
CA VAL A 20 -3.05 4.24 -0.37
C VAL A 20 -3.06 4.81 -1.79
N THR A 21 -2.70 3.98 -2.77
CA THR A 21 -2.80 4.37 -4.18
C THR A 21 -4.27 4.34 -4.59
N VAL A 22 -4.83 5.49 -4.92
CA VAL A 22 -6.24 5.64 -5.35
C VAL A 22 -6.40 5.65 -6.88
N ALA A 23 -5.34 5.96 -7.63
CA ALA A 23 -5.32 5.93 -9.09
C ALA A 23 -3.90 5.64 -9.59
N HIS A 24 -3.79 4.90 -10.70
CA HIS A 24 -2.53 4.58 -11.36
C HIS A 24 -2.53 5.12 -12.80
N GLN A 25 -1.35 5.48 -13.34
CA GLN A 25 -1.18 5.95 -14.73
C GLN A 25 -2.01 7.19 -15.12
N VAL A 26 -2.26 8.11 -14.17
CA VAL A 26 -2.94 9.38 -14.47
C VAL A 26 -2.05 10.24 -15.38
N PRO A 27 -2.52 10.67 -16.58
CA PRO A 27 -1.76 11.58 -17.42
C PRO A 27 -1.43 12.87 -16.67
N ARG A 28 -0.18 13.34 -16.71
CA ARG A 28 0.29 14.51 -15.92
C ARG A 28 -0.63 15.73 -16.03
N ARG A 29 -1.13 16.02 -17.23
CA ARG A 29 -2.06 17.13 -17.51
C ARG A 29 -3.42 17.02 -16.80
N LYS A 30 -3.82 15.81 -16.42
CA LYS A 30 -5.09 15.51 -15.74
C LYS A 30 -4.95 15.41 -14.21
N VAL A 31 -3.73 15.44 -13.67
CA VAL A 31 -3.50 15.32 -12.22
C VAL A 31 -4.26 16.39 -11.41
N PRO A 32 -4.26 17.69 -11.79
CA PRO A 32 -5.01 18.69 -11.03
C PRO A 32 -6.52 18.39 -10.97
N GLN A 33 -7.09 17.94 -12.09
CA GLN A 33 -8.50 17.54 -12.16
C GLN A 33 -8.78 16.31 -11.29
N ALA A 34 -7.95 15.27 -11.38
CA ALA A 34 -8.12 14.07 -10.57
C ALA A 34 -8.03 14.37 -9.06
N MET A 35 -7.12 15.27 -8.66
CA MET A 35 -7.01 15.73 -7.27
C MET A 35 -8.24 16.51 -6.82
N ALA A 36 -8.84 17.32 -7.69
CA ALA A 36 -10.08 18.04 -7.39
C ALA A 36 -11.27 17.09 -7.23
N GLU A 37 -11.36 16.04 -8.06
CA GLU A 37 -12.42 15.02 -8.00
C GLU A 37 -12.32 14.12 -6.77
N LEU A 38 -11.10 13.73 -6.37
CA LEU A 38 -10.86 12.91 -5.17
C LEU A 38 -11.29 13.64 -3.88
N GLY A 39 -11.21 14.97 -3.88
CA GLY A 39 -11.39 15.77 -2.68
C GLY A 39 -10.38 15.40 -1.57
N GLY A 40 -10.57 15.97 -0.38
CA GLY A 40 -9.98 15.39 0.82
C GLY A 40 -10.79 14.14 1.17
N ILE A 41 -10.16 12.97 1.23
CA ILE A 41 -10.79 11.76 1.76
C ILE A 41 -10.48 11.72 3.27
N PRO A 42 -11.39 12.21 4.15
CA PRO A 42 -11.20 12.06 5.58
C PRO A 42 -11.41 10.59 5.97
N GLY A 43 -10.52 10.05 6.80
CA GLY A 43 -10.69 8.70 7.33
C GLY A 43 -9.42 8.15 7.95
N SER A 44 -9.60 7.26 8.93
CA SER A 44 -8.54 6.38 9.42
C SER A 44 -8.78 4.99 8.87
N PHE A 45 -7.77 4.41 8.24
CA PHE A 45 -7.83 3.06 7.70
C PHE A 45 -6.96 2.13 8.56
N PHE A 46 -7.48 0.94 8.85
CA PHE A 46 -6.76 -0.09 9.60
C PHE A 46 -6.45 -1.26 8.67
N ALA A 47 -5.17 -1.60 8.53
CA ALA A 47 -4.75 -2.80 7.79
C ALA A 47 -4.94 -4.04 8.69
N THR A 48 -5.92 -4.89 8.36
CA THR A 48 -6.22 -6.11 9.12
C THR A 48 -5.43 -7.33 8.68
N GLN A 49 -4.85 -7.30 7.46
CA GLN A 49 -4.12 -8.41 6.87
C GLN A 49 -2.91 -7.89 6.09
N LEU A 50 -1.84 -8.67 6.06
CA LEU A 50 -0.66 -8.39 5.24
C LEU A 50 -0.46 -9.54 4.24
N ARG A 51 -0.50 -9.21 2.95
CA ARG A 51 -0.29 -10.15 1.84
C ARG A 51 0.87 -9.68 0.98
N TYR A 52 1.74 -10.59 0.58
CA TYR A 52 2.67 -10.39 -0.52
C TYR A 52 1.93 -10.67 -1.82
N VAL A 53 2.04 -9.76 -2.78
CA VAL A 53 1.50 -9.98 -4.12
C VAL A 53 2.63 -9.74 -5.09
N ASP A 54 3.00 -10.78 -5.85
CA ASP A 54 3.87 -10.58 -6.99
C ASP A 54 3.03 -10.01 -8.13
N THR A 55 3.17 -8.70 -8.35
CA THR A 55 2.42 -7.96 -9.37
C THR A 55 2.79 -8.36 -10.80
N ARG A 56 3.89 -9.09 -11.01
CA ARG A 56 4.24 -9.65 -12.33
C ARG A 56 3.61 -11.03 -12.54
N ALA A 57 3.53 -11.84 -11.49
CA ALA A 57 2.95 -13.19 -11.56
C ALA A 57 1.43 -13.23 -11.33
N HIS A 58 0.81 -12.13 -10.86
CA HIS A 58 -0.59 -12.07 -10.43
C HIS A 58 -0.96 -13.09 -9.33
N GLU A 59 0.03 -13.65 -8.64
CA GLU A 59 -0.16 -14.57 -7.52
C GLU A 59 0.00 -13.83 -6.19
N ALA A 60 -0.99 -14.00 -5.32
CA ALA A 60 -0.99 -13.44 -3.97
C ALA A 60 -0.63 -14.53 -2.95
N GLN A 61 0.43 -14.32 -2.18
CA GLN A 61 0.83 -15.15 -1.05
C GLN A 61 0.57 -14.39 0.26
N THR A 62 -0.20 -14.99 1.17
CA THR A 62 -0.42 -14.39 2.49
C THR A 62 0.88 -14.47 3.29
N LEU A 63 1.43 -13.32 3.71
CA LEU A 63 2.66 -13.30 4.50
C LEU A 63 2.36 -13.46 6.00
N VAL A 64 1.30 -12.82 6.50
CA VAL A 64 0.93 -12.84 7.91
C VAL A 64 -0.57 -12.57 8.06
N GLY A 65 -1.29 -13.46 8.76
CA GLY A 65 -2.60 -13.13 9.33
C GLY A 65 -2.38 -12.27 10.57
N VAL A 66 -2.75 -10.99 10.54
CA VAL A 66 -2.64 -10.13 11.72
C VAL A 66 -3.80 -10.52 12.63
N SER A 67 -3.52 -11.25 13.72
CA SER A 67 -4.54 -11.66 14.69
C SER A 67 -5.21 -10.40 15.26
N SER A 68 -6.51 -10.27 15.03
CA SER A 68 -7.36 -9.22 15.59
C SER A 68 -7.69 -9.53 17.06
N SER A 69 -6.68 -9.56 17.91
CA SER A 69 -6.85 -9.76 19.35
C SER A 69 -6.19 -8.64 20.14
N VAL A 70 -6.48 -7.39 19.77
CA VAL A 70 -6.51 -6.23 20.68
C VAL A 70 -7.49 -5.19 20.10
N LEU A 71 -8.75 -5.27 20.51
CA LEU A 71 -9.64 -4.12 20.69
C LEU A 71 -10.14 -4.18 22.12
#